data_AF-A0A520BDJ7-F1
#
_entry.id   AF-A0A520BDJ7-F1
#
_cell.length_a   1.000
_cell.length_b   1.000
_cell.length_c   1.000
_cell.angle_alpha   90.00
_cell.angle_beta   90.00
_cell.angle_gamma   90.00
#
_symmetry.space_group_name_H-M   'P 1'
#
loop_
_entity.id
_entity.type
_entity.pdbx_description
1 polymer ?
#
loop_
_entity_poly.entity_id
_entity_poly.type
_entity_poly.pdbx_seq_one_letter_code
_entity_poly.pdbx_strand_id
1 'polypeptide(L)'
;HAHGLAAGTRLLVYTGRFAAEKNLPLLADAVRLLGPGHVLVAVGNGPVPPTGQQVLLVPPEHDSRVLARLVASADAYVHAGDQETFGLGVLEAMACGTPVVVAAARGLGELARDAGVLVHRPLPRLWAEALSTSLGSNNAALRRTALARAQAQDWPRVIEQLAQRYTALLGRPAAPVTPAVLPAGQLALHR
;
A
#
# COMPACT_ATOMS: atom_id res chain seq x y z
N HIS A 1 17.41 2.11 -16.08
CA HIS A 1 16.98 3.52 -16.24
C HIS A 1 15.76 3.64 -17.16
N ALA A 2 14.63 3.02 -16.83
CA ALA A 2 13.50 2.90 -17.77
C ALA A 2 12.60 4.16 -17.89
N HIS A 3 12.79 5.18 -17.05
CA HIS A 3 11.91 6.36 -17.00
C HIS A 3 12.64 7.72 -17.03
N GLY A 4 13.93 7.76 -17.38
CA GLY A 4 14.68 9.03 -17.54
C GLY A 4 14.90 9.85 -16.25
N LEU A 5 14.65 9.27 -15.08
CA LEU A 5 14.78 9.97 -13.79
C LEU A 5 16.26 10.16 -13.40
N ALA A 6 16.59 11.34 -12.88
CA ALA A 6 17.92 11.67 -12.39
C ALA A 6 18.34 10.76 -11.22
N ALA A 7 19.64 10.48 -11.11
CA ALA A 7 20.18 9.73 -9.97
C ALA A 7 19.82 10.42 -8.64
N GLY A 8 19.32 9.66 -7.67
CA GLY A 8 18.89 10.19 -6.37
C GLY A 8 17.43 10.67 -6.30
N THR A 9 16.65 10.54 -7.38
CA THR A 9 15.21 10.81 -7.35
C THR A 9 14.49 9.87 -6.39
N ARG A 10 13.70 10.42 -5.48
CA ARG A 10 12.84 9.69 -4.54
C ARG A 10 11.49 9.37 -5.19
N LEU A 11 11.10 8.10 -5.13
CA LEU A 11 9.87 7.58 -5.73
C LEU A 11 8.80 7.38 -4.65
N LEU A 12 7.67 8.07 -4.83
CA LEU A 12 6.49 7.91 -4.01
C LEU A 12 5.42 7.24 -4.85
N VAL A 13 4.98 6.04 -4.47
CA VAL A 13 4.07 5.25 -5.31
C VAL A 13 2.66 5.20 -4.75
N TYR A 14 1.67 5.37 -5.63
CA TYR A 14 0.27 5.06 -5.38
C TYR A 14 -0.16 3.99 -6.39
N THR A 15 -0.94 3.00 -5.93
CA THR A 15 -1.53 1.98 -6.79
C THR A 15 -3.04 1.95 -6.57
N GLY A 16 -3.82 1.96 -7.65
CA GLY A 16 -5.27 1.81 -7.59
C GLY A 16 -6.03 2.78 -8.49
N ARG A 17 -7.35 2.80 -8.32
CA ARG A 17 -8.24 3.64 -9.13
C ARG A 17 -8.01 5.12 -8.87
N PHE A 18 -8.08 5.94 -9.91
CA PHE A 18 -8.00 7.40 -9.82
C PHE A 18 -9.39 8.00 -9.63
N ALA A 19 -9.89 7.90 -8.40
CA ALA A 19 -11.23 8.38 -8.02
C ALA A 19 -11.14 9.54 -7.03
N ALA A 20 -12.21 10.33 -6.91
CA ALA A 20 -12.22 11.55 -6.10
C ALA A 20 -11.89 11.27 -4.63
N GLU A 21 -12.45 10.19 -4.09
CA GLU A 21 -12.24 9.71 -2.72
C GLU A 21 -10.81 9.26 -2.42
N LYS A 22 -9.94 9.16 -3.43
CA LYS A 22 -8.52 8.80 -3.26
C LYS A 22 -7.61 10.01 -3.05
N ASN A 23 -8.13 11.22 -3.26
CA ASN A 23 -7.43 12.49 -3.04
C ASN A 23 -6.05 12.55 -3.74
N LEU A 24 -5.95 12.08 -4.99
CA LEU A 24 -4.68 12.08 -5.73
C LEU A 24 -4.13 13.48 -6.05
N PRO A 25 -4.94 14.52 -6.33
CA PRO A 25 -4.44 15.88 -6.47
C PRO A 25 -3.71 16.39 -5.23
N LEU A 26 -4.17 16.01 -4.03
CA LEU A 26 -3.50 16.34 -2.76
C LEU A 26 -2.10 15.71 -2.68
N LEU A 27 -1.94 14.46 -3.13
CA LEU A 27 -0.64 13.81 -3.20
C LEU A 27 0.30 14.51 -4.19
N ALA A 28 -0.22 14.90 -5.36
CA ALA A 28 0.56 15.64 -6.35
C ALA A 28 1.03 17.01 -5.79
N ASP A 29 0.16 17.73 -5.09
CA ASP A 29 0.51 18.99 -4.43
C ASP A 29 1.54 18.79 -3.31
N ALA A 30 1.41 17.72 -2.52
CA ALA A 30 2.38 17.41 -1.47
C ALA A 30 3.77 17.11 -2.06
N VAL A 31 3.85 16.31 -3.13
CA VAL A 31 5.11 16.02 -3.81
C VAL A 31 5.71 17.26 -4.45
N ARG A 32 4.88 18.16 -4.99
CA ARG A 32 5.33 19.47 -5.48
C ARG A 32 5.98 20.31 -4.37
N LEU A 33 5.44 20.27 -3.16
CA LEU A 33 5.99 20.99 -2.01
C LEU A 33 7.31 20.41 -1.49
N LEU A 34 7.56 19.10 -1.68
CA LEU A 34 8.88 18.51 -1.39
C LEU A 34 10.00 19.06 -2.28
N GLY A 35 9.63 19.66 -3.42
CA GLY A 35 10.55 20.23 -4.38
C GLY A 35 11.25 19.19 -5.27
N PRO A 36 12.26 19.62 -6.04
CA PRO A 36 12.94 18.80 -7.03
C PRO A 36 13.51 17.49 -6.45
N GLY A 37 13.57 16.44 -7.27
CA GLY A 37 14.08 15.13 -6.86
C GLY A 37 13.05 14.22 -6.21
N HIS A 38 11.76 14.58 -6.20
CA HIS A 38 10.66 13.73 -5.73
C HIS A 38 9.65 13.53 -6.86
N VAL A 39 9.18 12.29 -7.06
CA VAL A 39 8.22 11.95 -8.10
C VAL A 39 7.11 11.06 -7.54
N LEU A 40 5.86 11.46 -7.81
CA LEU A 40 4.69 10.62 -7.59
C LEU A 40 4.51 9.68 -8.78
N VAL A 41 4.69 8.38 -8.57
CA VAL A 41 4.36 7.34 -9.53
C VAL A 41 2.94 6.83 -9.22
N ALA A 42 1.97 7.22 -10.04
CA ALA A 42 0.58 6.81 -9.87
C ALA A 42 0.24 5.71 -10.88
N VAL A 43 0.04 4.49 -10.39
CA VAL A 43 -0.27 3.30 -11.17
C VAL A 43 -1.77 3.05 -11.15
N GLY A 44 -2.42 3.14 -12.30
CA GLY A 44 -3.85 2.89 -12.41
C GLY A 44 -4.54 3.75 -13.47
N ASN A 45 -5.86 3.87 -13.33
CA ASN A 45 -6.70 4.68 -14.19
C ASN A 45 -7.94 5.18 -13.43
N GLY A 46 -8.62 6.17 -13.99
CA GLY A 46 -9.89 6.65 -13.44
C GLY A 46 -10.17 8.11 -13.81
N PRO A 47 -11.34 8.61 -13.39
CA PRO A 47 -11.82 9.94 -13.76
C PRO A 47 -11.01 11.11 -13.18
N VAL A 48 -10.21 10.88 -12.13
CA VAL A 48 -9.48 11.95 -11.40
C VAL A 48 -7.98 11.63 -11.29
N PRO A 49 -7.23 11.60 -12.41
CA PRO A 49 -5.79 11.38 -12.37
C PRO A 49 -5.07 12.55 -11.66
N PRO A 50 -3.99 12.30 -10.91
CA PRO A 50 -3.11 13.37 -10.45
C PRO A 50 -2.42 14.03 -11.65
N THR A 51 -2.10 15.32 -11.53
CA THR A 51 -1.42 16.09 -12.58
C THR A 51 -0.28 16.91 -11.97
N GLY A 52 0.72 17.23 -12.78
CA GLY A 52 1.87 18.03 -12.36
C GLY A 52 3.18 17.55 -12.99
N GLN A 53 4.22 18.38 -12.92
CA GLN A 53 5.54 18.07 -13.50
C GLN A 53 6.25 16.90 -12.79
N GLN A 54 5.91 16.66 -11.52
CA GLN A 54 6.49 15.62 -10.68
C GLN A 54 5.59 14.38 -10.58
N VAL A 55 4.68 14.20 -11.54
CA VAL A 55 3.76 13.07 -11.58
C VAL A 55 4.06 12.20 -12.80
N LEU A 56 4.29 10.92 -12.56
CA LEU A 56 4.38 9.88 -13.58
C LEU A 56 3.13 9.00 -13.52
N LEU A 57 2.30 9.07 -14.56
CA LEU A 57 1.16 8.17 -14.71
C LEU A 57 1.62 6.86 -15.36
N VAL A 58 1.32 5.75 -14.71
CA VAL A 58 1.57 4.40 -15.21
C VAL A 58 0.23 3.70 -15.42
N PRO A 59 -0.02 3.06 -16.58
CA PRO A 59 -1.24 2.28 -16.78
C PRO A 59 -1.43 1.21 -15.70
N PRO A 60 -2.65 0.68 -15.52
CA PRO A 60 -2.88 -0.45 -14.62
C PRO A 60 -1.95 -1.63 -14.95
N GLU A 61 -1.28 -2.15 -13.93
CA GLU A 61 -0.47 -3.38 -14.02
C GLU A 61 -1.27 -4.55 -13.47
N HIS A 62 -1.34 -5.64 -14.23
CA HIS A 62 -2.13 -6.83 -13.92
C HIS A 62 -1.26 -8.00 -13.43
N ASP A 63 0.05 -7.96 -13.65
CA ASP A 63 1.00 -8.89 -13.06
C ASP A 63 1.37 -8.45 -11.64
N SER A 64 0.89 -9.20 -10.64
CA SER A 64 1.13 -8.93 -9.23
C SER A 64 2.62 -8.94 -8.85
N ARG A 65 3.47 -9.71 -9.55
CA ARG A 65 4.92 -9.74 -9.30
C ARG A 65 5.59 -8.48 -9.86
N VAL A 66 5.12 -7.97 -11.00
CA VAL A 66 5.61 -6.70 -11.55
C VAL A 66 5.22 -5.56 -10.61
N LEU A 67 3.96 -5.51 -10.17
CA LEU A 67 3.48 -4.50 -9.25
C LEU A 67 4.23 -4.54 -7.90
N ALA A 68 4.42 -5.74 -7.33
CA ALA A 68 5.18 -5.91 -6.09
C ALA A 68 6.64 -5.43 -6.24
N ARG A 69 7.30 -5.73 -7.36
CA ARG A 69 8.66 -5.22 -7.64
C ARG A 69 8.70 -3.71 -7.72
N LEU A 70 7.71 -3.09 -8.37
CA LEU A 70 7.59 -1.63 -8.45
C LEU A 70 7.43 -1.03 -7.05
N VAL A 71 6.51 -1.55 -6.26
CA VAL A 71 6.24 -1.08 -4.89
C VAL A 71 7.45 -1.27 -3.99
N ALA A 72 8.13 -2.43 -4.04
CA ALA A 72 9.35 -2.71 -3.28
C ALA A 72 10.54 -1.82 -3.68
N SER A 73 10.55 -1.28 -4.90
CA SER A 73 11.58 -0.35 -5.38
C SER A 73 11.32 1.11 -5.02
N ALA A 74 10.12 1.43 -4.52
CA ALA A 74 9.75 2.80 -4.15
C ALA A 74 10.33 3.19 -2.78
N ASP A 75 10.57 4.48 -2.58
CA ASP A 75 11.02 5.00 -1.28
C ASP A 75 9.87 5.10 -0.26
N ALA A 76 8.65 5.34 -0.74
CA ALA A 76 7.44 5.33 0.06
C ALA A 76 6.20 4.94 -0.77
N TYR A 77 5.23 4.29 -0.13
CA TYR A 77 3.88 4.10 -0.63
C TYR A 77 2.95 5.13 0.00
N VAL A 78 2.08 5.75 -0.80
CA VAL A 78 1.21 6.84 -0.36
C VAL A 78 -0.25 6.55 -0.64
N HIS A 79 -1.14 6.82 0.33
CA HIS A 79 -2.59 6.70 0.11
C HIS A 79 -3.37 7.76 0.90
N ALA A 80 -3.83 8.81 0.20
CA ALA A 80 -4.56 9.94 0.80
C ALA A 80 -6.09 9.79 0.84
N GLY A 81 -6.61 8.68 0.33
CA GLY A 81 -8.04 8.43 0.38
C GLY A 81 -8.53 8.15 1.80
N ASP A 82 -9.72 8.64 2.11
CA ASP A 82 -10.39 8.47 3.40
C ASP A 82 -11.52 7.43 3.36
N GLN A 83 -11.95 7.01 2.17
CA GLN A 83 -12.90 5.92 1.94
C GLN A 83 -12.17 4.66 1.46
N GLU A 84 -11.36 4.07 2.33
CA GLU A 84 -10.71 2.79 2.08
C GLU A 84 -11.16 1.77 3.12
N THR A 85 -11.65 0.62 2.64
CA THR A 85 -12.29 -0.40 3.45
C THR A 85 -11.27 -1.38 4.01
N PHE A 86 -10.40 -1.91 3.14
CA PHE A 86 -9.48 -3.01 3.50
C PHE A 86 -8.02 -2.59 3.44
N GLY A 87 -7.67 -1.59 2.62
CA GLY A 87 -6.30 -1.09 2.55
C GLY A 87 -5.32 -2.09 1.93
N LEU A 88 -5.77 -2.92 0.99
CA LEU A 88 -4.93 -3.98 0.40
C LEU A 88 -3.63 -3.45 -0.20
N GLY A 89 -3.66 -2.33 -0.93
CA GLY A 89 -2.44 -1.73 -1.47
C GLY A 89 -1.45 -1.28 -0.39
N VAL A 90 -1.95 -0.81 0.75
CA VAL A 90 -1.12 -0.47 1.92
C VAL A 90 -0.54 -1.74 2.54
N LEU A 91 -1.36 -2.79 2.67
CA LEU A 91 -0.92 -4.08 3.19
C LEU A 91 0.17 -4.72 2.31
N GLU A 92 0.01 -4.68 0.99
CA GLU A 92 0.99 -5.15 0.01
C GLU A 92 2.29 -4.36 0.10
N ALA A 93 2.21 -3.03 0.24
CA ALA A 93 3.39 -2.19 0.44
C ALA A 93 4.14 -2.52 1.74
N MET A 94 3.40 -2.75 2.82
CA MET A 94 3.97 -3.20 4.10
C MET A 94 4.65 -4.58 3.97
N ALA A 95 4.03 -5.52 3.25
CA ALA A 95 4.61 -6.83 2.94
C ALA A 95 5.87 -6.74 2.07
N CYS A 96 5.94 -5.74 1.19
CA CYS A 96 7.11 -5.44 0.38
C CYS A 96 8.24 -4.73 1.17
N GLY A 97 8.00 -4.36 2.43
CA GLY A 97 8.94 -3.58 3.25
C GLY A 97 9.03 -2.10 2.88
N THR A 98 8.08 -1.60 2.09
CA THR A 98 8.00 -0.21 1.65
C THR A 98 7.34 0.64 2.76
N PRO A 99 7.96 1.75 3.21
CA PRO A 99 7.34 2.67 4.15
C PRO A 99 5.99 3.17 3.63
N VAL A 100 4.97 3.24 4.48
CA VAL A 100 3.64 3.70 4.09
C VAL A 100 3.30 5.04 4.75
N VAL A 101 2.76 5.97 3.97
CA VAL A 101 2.21 7.26 4.43
C VAL A 101 0.75 7.33 4.03
N VAL A 102 -0.15 7.33 5.01
CA VAL A 102 -1.58 7.16 4.75
C VAL A 102 -2.43 8.16 5.51
N ALA A 103 -3.64 8.41 5.02
CA ALA A 103 -4.63 9.16 5.77
C ALA A 103 -4.95 8.44 7.09
N ALA A 104 -5.03 9.18 8.20
CA ALA A 104 -5.41 8.66 9.51
C ALA A 104 -6.94 8.38 9.62
N ALA A 105 -7.56 7.99 8.52
CA ALA A 105 -8.99 7.81 8.39
C ALA A 105 -9.33 6.32 8.28
N ARG A 106 -10.39 5.91 8.99
CA ARG A 106 -11.04 4.59 8.86
C ARG A 106 -10.03 3.43 8.89
N GLY A 107 -10.16 2.47 7.97
CA GLY A 107 -9.37 1.25 7.93
C GLY A 107 -7.87 1.50 7.74
N LEU A 108 -7.47 2.58 7.06
CA LEU A 108 -6.04 2.89 6.87
C LEU A 108 -5.35 3.33 8.16
N GLY A 109 -6.03 4.16 8.95
CA GLY A 109 -5.51 4.58 10.26
C GLY A 109 -5.33 3.41 11.23
N GLU A 110 -6.24 2.44 11.19
CA GLU A 110 -6.13 1.22 11.99
C GLU A 110 -5.01 0.30 11.49
N LEU A 111 -4.94 0.09 10.18
CA LEU A 111 -3.96 -0.79 9.54
C LEU A 111 -2.52 -0.30 9.78
N ALA A 112 -2.27 0.98 9.54
CA ALA A 112 -0.94 1.59 9.58
C ALA A 112 -0.55 2.21 10.93
N ARG A 113 -1.44 2.23 11.94
CA ARG A 113 -1.28 2.81 13.29
C ARG A 113 0.16 3.11 13.73
N ASP A 114 0.91 2.07 14.07
CA ASP A 114 2.30 2.04 14.53
C ASP A 114 3.26 1.46 13.48
N ALA A 115 2.73 1.23 12.28
CA ALA A 115 3.34 0.50 11.18
C ALA A 115 3.54 1.37 9.92
N GLY A 116 3.21 2.66 10.02
CA GLY A 116 3.35 3.67 8.98
C GLY A 116 3.22 5.09 9.56
N VAL A 117 3.26 6.08 8.68
CA VAL A 117 3.08 7.49 9.03
C VAL A 117 1.63 7.90 8.74
N LEU A 118 0.94 8.37 9.77
CA LEU A 118 -0.47 8.77 9.68
C LEU A 118 -0.63 10.29 9.53
N VAL A 119 -1.39 10.70 8.51
CA VAL A 119 -1.72 12.12 8.28
C VAL A 119 -3.19 12.38 8.57
N HIS A 120 -3.47 13.23 9.55
CA HIS A 120 -4.82 13.43 10.09
C HIS A 120 -5.67 14.43 9.31
N ARG A 121 -5.06 15.26 8.46
CA ARG A 121 -5.74 16.33 7.72
C ARG A 121 -5.30 16.34 6.27
N PRO A 122 -6.23 16.55 5.31
CA PRO A 122 -5.93 16.55 3.88
C PRO A 122 -5.34 17.91 3.45
N LEU A 123 -4.18 18.27 4.02
CA LEU A 123 -3.48 19.52 3.72
C LEU A 123 -2.11 19.20 3.08
N PRO A 124 -1.81 19.71 1.86
CA PRO A 124 -0.59 19.34 1.14
C PRO A 124 0.70 19.48 1.95
N ARG A 125 0.81 20.55 2.75
CA ARG A 125 1.95 20.81 3.65
C ARG A 125 2.19 19.70 4.69
N LEU A 126 1.13 19.19 5.32
CA LEU A 126 1.24 18.11 6.31
C LEU A 126 1.63 16.79 5.66
N TRP A 127 1.14 16.56 4.44
CA TRP A 127 1.55 15.41 3.65
C TRP A 127 3.02 15.51 3.24
N ALA A 128 3.50 16.67 2.81
CA ALA A 128 4.91 16.88 2.49
C ALA A 128 5.82 16.66 3.72
N GLU A 129 5.44 17.15 4.89
CA GLU A 129 6.17 16.91 6.15
C GLU A 129 6.22 15.42 6.52
N ALA A 130 5.08 14.72 6.42
CA ALA A 130 4.98 13.29 6.67
C ALA A 130 5.82 12.47 5.69
N LEU A 131 5.82 12.84 4.41
CA LEU A 131 6.65 12.22 3.38
C LEU A 131 8.13 12.45 3.66
N SER A 132 8.53 13.68 3.97
CA SER A 132 9.91 14.01 4.34
C SER A 132 10.40 13.17 5.53
N THR A 133 9.55 13.01 6.54
CA THR A 133 9.82 12.17 7.71
C THR A 133 9.99 10.70 7.31
N SER A 134 9.09 10.18 6.48
CA SER A 134 9.12 8.80 5.96
C SER A 134 10.36 8.52 5.09
N LEU A 135 10.89 9.52 4.40
CA LEU A 135 12.08 9.39 3.56
C LEU A 135 13.41 9.49 4.34
N GLY A 136 13.35 9.79 5.65
CA GLY A 136 14.51 9.90 6.53
C GLY A 136 15.23 8.58 6.83
N SER A 137 16.41 8.68 7.46
CA SER A 137 17.39 7.58 7.57
C SER A 137 17.05 6.47 8.59
N ASN A 138 15.99 6.58 9.40
CA ASN A 138 15.73 5.64 10.50
C ASN A 138 14.32 5.01 10.47
N ASN A 139 14.00 4.30 9.38
CA ASN A 139 12.72 3.59 9.24
C ASN A 139 12.80 2.08 9.50
N ALA A 140 13.94 1.56 9.97
CA ALA A 140 14.14 0.12 10.12
C ALA A 140 13.14 -0.53 11.12
N ALA A 141 12.86 0.16 12.24
CA ALA A 141 11.85 -0.30 13.19
C ALA A 141 10.44 -0.27 12.60
N LEU A 142 10.07 0.84 11.94
CA LEU A 142 8.78 1.01 11.29
C LEU A 142 8.53 -0.07 10.24
N ARG A 143 9.53 -0.37 9.40
CA ARG A 143 9.47 -1.43 8.38
C ARG A 143 9.29 -2.83 8.99
N ARG A 144 9.95 -3.12 10.12
CA ARG A 144 9.75 -4.40 10.83
C ARG A 144 8.32 -4.52 11.37
N THR A 145 7.79 -3.45 11.98
CA THR A 145 6.41 -3.42 12.45
C THR A 145 5.42 -3.58 11.29
N ALA A 146 5.69 -2.91 10.16
CA ALA A 146 4.91 -3.03 8.93
C ALA A 146 4.86 -4.47 8.41
N LEU A 147 6.02 -5.11 8.29
CA LEU A 147 6.10 -6.50 7.83
C LEU A 147 5.36 -7.46 8.77
N ALA A 148 5.55 -7.34 10.08
CA ALA A 148 4.86 -8.17 11.06
C ALA A 148 3.33 -7.98 11.01
N ARG A 149 2.87 -6.74 10.82
CA ARG A 149 1.45 -6.42 10.65
C ARG A 149 0.89 -7.05 9.37
N ALA A 150 1.64 -7.00 8.28
CA ALA A 150 1.24 -7.61 7.02
C ALA A 150 1.10 -9.13 7.13
N GLN A 151 2.08 -9.79 7.76
CA GLN A 151 2.06 -11.24 8.00
C GLN A 151 0.90 -11.68 8.91
N ALA A 152 0.48 -10.84 9.85
CA ALA A 152 -0.67 -11.14 10.71
C ALA A 152 -2.00 -11.20 9.95
N GLN A 153 -2.06 -10.59 8.76
CA GLN A 153 -3.22 -10.58 7.86
C GLN A 153 -3.11 -11.63 6.73
N ASP A 154 -2.15 -12.56 6.83
CA ASP A 154 -1.97 -13.60 5.82
C ASP A 154 -3.18 -14.55 5.77
N TRP A 155 -3.54 -14.95 4.55
CA TRP A 155 -4.76 -15.69 4.22
C TRP A 155 -4.97 -16.97 5.06
N PRO A 156 -3.96 -17.83 5.26
CA PRO A 156 -4.10 -19.01 6.11
C PRO A 156 -4.51 -18.66 7.54
N ARG A 157 -3.95 -17.57 8.07
CA ARG A 157 -4.21 -17.11 9.45
C ARG A 157 -5.59 -16.47 9.57
N VAL A 158 -6.05 -15.75 8.54
CA VAL A 158 -7.40 -15.18 8.48
C VAL A 158 -8.46 -16.28 8.41
N ILE A 159 -8.25 -17.31 7.59
CA ILE A 159 -9.14 -18.47 7.49
C ILE A 159 -9.20 -19.25 8.80
N GLU A 160 -8.06 -19.46 9.46
CA GLU A 160 -8.01 -20.11 10.77
C GLU A 160 -8.83 -19.35 11.81
N GLN A 161 -8.69 -18.01 11.89
CA GLN A 161 -9.47 -17.17 12.80
C GLN A 161 -10.97 -17.20 12.50
N LEU A 162 -11.35 -17.14 11.22
CA LEU A 162 -12.76 -17.25 10.79
C LEU A 162 -13.35 -18.59 11.21
N ALA A 163 -12.65 -19.69 10.92
CA ALA A 163 -13.08 -21.04 11.28
C ALA A 163 -13.24 -21.21 12.80
N GLN A 164 -12.29 -20.71 13.59
CA GLN A 164 -12.37 -20.74 15.05
C GLN A 164 -13.63 -20.00 15.57
N ARG A 165 -13.92 -18.81 15.03
CA ARG A 165 -15.12 -18.04 15.41
C ARG A 165 -16.41 -18.76 15.04
N TYR A 166 -16.52 -19.31 13.83
CA TYR A 166 -17.69 -20.09 13.44
C TYR A 166 -17.85 -21.34 14.31
N THR A 167 -16.76 -22.03 14.64
CA THR A 167 -16.88 -23.24 15.48
C THR A 167 -17.31 -22.90 16.91
N ALA A 168 -16.80 -21.79 17.47
CA ALA A 168 -17.23 -21.28 18.77
C ALA A 168 -18.73 -20.94 18.81
N LEU A 169 -19.28 -20.32 17.76
CA LEU A 169 -20.71 -20.01 17.65
C LEU A 169 -21.58 -21.26 17.48
N LEU A 170 -21.05 -22.30 16.85
CA LEU A 170 -21.75 -23.58 16.65
C LEU A 170 -21.67 -24.52 17.86
N GLY A 171 -21.00 -24.11 18.94
CA GLY A 171 -20.84 -24.93 20.16
C GLY A 171 -20.06 -26.23 19.94
N ARG A 172 -19.32 -26.35 18.83
CA ARG A 172 -18.47 -27.51 18.53
C ARG A 172 -17.02 -27.16 18.87
N PRO A 173 -16.21 -28.10 19.38
CA PRO A 173 -14.78 -27.87 19.50
C PRO A 173 -14.18 -27.64 18.12
N ALA A 174 -13.35 -26.59 17.97
CA ALA A 174 -12.64 -26.27 16.74
C ALA A 174 -11.76 -27.47 16.33
N ALA A 175 -12.10 -28.11 15.20
CA ALA A 175 -11.18 -29.02 14.56
C ALA A 175 -10.06 -28.17 13.91
N PRO A 176 -8.79 -28.58 14.00
CA PRO A 176 -7.71 -27.87 13.34
C PRO A 176 -7.99 -27.77 11.84
N VAL A 177 -7.98 -26.54 11.31
CA VAL A 177 -8.08 -26.32 9.87
C VAL A 177 -6.70 -26.54 9.29
N THR A 178 -6.46 -27.74 8.75
CA THR A 178 -5.27 -28.00 7.95
C THR A 178 -5.46 -27.28 6.61
N PRO A 179 -4.61 -26.30 6.24
CA PRO A 179 -4.72 -25.71 4.93
C PRO A 179 -4.46 -26.79 3.88
N ALA A 180 -5.40 -26.95 2.94
CA ALA A 180 -5.20 -27.83 1.81
C ALA A 180 -4.07 -27.25 0.95
N VAL A 181 -2.90 -27.89 1.00
CA VAL A 181 -1.86 -27.66 -0.01
C VAL A 181 -2.38 -28.27 -1.30
N LEU A 182 -2.87 -27.42 -2.22
CA LEU A 182 -3.12 -27.87 -3.57
C LEU A 182 -1.77 -28.26 -4.19
N PRO A 183 -1.60 -29.50 -4.68
CA PRO A 183 -0.36 -29.88 -5.34
C PRO A 183 -0.14 -29.01 -6.58
N ALA A 184 1.07 -28.48 -6.72
CA ALA A 184 1.50 -27.71 -7.88
C ALA A 184 1.44 -28.60 -9.12
N GLY A 185 0.32 -28.57 -9.86
CA GLY A 185 0.17 -29.41 -11.05
C GLY A 185 -1.18 -29.38 -11.78
N GLN A 186 -2.24 -28.79 -11.23
CA GLN A 186 -3.54 -28.71 -11.90
C GLN A 186 -3.99 -27.27 -12.18
N LEU A 187 -3.26 -26.59 -13.05
CA LEU A 187 -3.76 -25.49 -13.87
C LEU A 187 -3.13 -25.61 -15.26
N ALA A 188 -3.44 -26.74 -15.91
CA ALA A 188 -3.26 -26.90 -17.35
C ALA A 188 -4.66 -27.01 -17.97
N LEU A 189 -4.91 -26.12 -18.95
CA LEU A 189 -6.03 -26.11 -19.92
C LEU A 189 -7.37 -25.61 -19.32
N HIS A 190 -8.00 -24.56 -19.86
CA HIS A 190 -8.49 -24.48 -21.23
C HIS A 190 -8.20 -23.14 -21.94
N ARG A 191 -8.14 -23.28 -23.28
CA ARG A 191 -7.76 -22.32 -24.33
C ARG A 191 -8.44 -20.96 -24.30
#